data_AF-A0A0F9AB34-F1
#
_entry.id   AF-A0A0F9AB34-F1
#
_cell.length_a   1.000
_cell.length_b   1.000
_cell.length_c   1.000
_cell.angle_alpha   90.00
_cell.angle_beta   90.00
_cell.angle_gamma   90.00
#
_symmetry.space_group_name_H-M   'P 1'
#
loop_
_entity.id
_entity.type
_entity.pdbx_description
1 polymer ?
#
loop_
_entity_poly.entity_id
_entity_poly.type
_entity_poly.pdbx_seq_one_letter_code
_entity_poly.pdbx_strand_id
1 'polypeptide(L)'
;LWGRIGAGWDLVRLMMTTGEFSFGLRQGGIYAFTHPFKWTKAMIASGKAFASPEALFKINKEIFSRDNAPKYAKAGLPLLHEGMSLTQSEDVIMNYWMDKLPVFKNFNRAAIAFFNTVRADAFDMGYNTLARTDTMTQAESEIWANYVAAMSGRGKLSAGSLNLEPAALALNRAFFSARYIASRFQILGGVVKVPILSIAGKNKRAYRMIAREYVRLAMGLMTVFGLGLFVGADVEDDPTSSDFGKLKFGNRRLDPLMGMQQVIVFMSRIMTGKIKTGSGKVISLRGDDKKFGSADIQEVMARFGRSKLSPQFGFVMNLLTGETMLGEEITLLNTVTQLLYPMTYGDIYDVMKEDGVPINAALTILVFLGMGLQTYDVNEMRTTDRSRGGF
;
A
#
# COMPACT_ATOMS: atom_id res chain seq x y z
N LEU A 1 1.99 -30.23 -12.33
CA LEU A 1 3.21 -29.39 -12.36
C LEU A 1 2.96 -27.96 -11.85
N TRP A 2 2.03 -27.22 -12.48
CA TRP A 2 1.66 -25.85 -12.11
C TRP A 2 1.27 -25.62 -10.63
N GLY A 3 0.57 -26.58 -10.00
CA GLY A 3 0.19 -26.47 -8.58
C GLY A 3 1.36 -26.60 -7.58
N ARG A 4 2.42 -27.34 -7.93
CA ARG A 4 3.63 -27.49 -7.08
C ARG A 4 4.61 -26.33 -7.28
N ILE A 5 4.72 -25.83 -8.51
CA ILE A 5 5.50 -24.63 -8.84
C ILE A 5 4.86 -23.39 -8.21
N GLY A 6 3.53 -23.25 -8.29
CA GLY A 6 2.79 -22.18 -7.61
C GLY A 6 3.02 -22.16 -6.10
N ALA A 7 3.01 -23.34 -5.45
CA ALA A 7 3.25 -23.45 -4.01
C ALA A 7 4.66 -22.99 -3.59
N GLY A 8 5.70 -23.23 -4.40
CA GLY A 8 7.06 -22.75 -4.07
C GLY A 8 7.20 -21.23 -4.13
N TRP A 9 6.54 -20.57 -5.08
CA TRP A 9 6.56 -19.12 -5.23
C TRP A 9 5.65 -18.38 -4.24
N ASP A 10 4.52 -18.99 -3.91
CA ASP A 10 3.66 -18.59 -2.79
C ASP A 10 4.47 -18.51 -1.48
N LEU A 11 5.41 -19.43 -1.24
CA LEU A 11 6.33 -19.39 -0.10
C LEU A 11 7.34 -18.23 -0.17
N VAL A 12 7.91 -17.92 -1.34
CA VAL A 12 8.82 -16.76 -1.50
C VAL A 12 8.07 -15.46 -1.25
N ARG A 13 6.89 -15.28 -1.86
CA ARG A 13 6.01 -14.14 -1.58
C ARG A 13 5.67 -14.07 -0.09
N LEU A 14 5.32 -15.20 0.53
CA LEU A 14 5.06 -15.29 1.97
C LEU A 14 6.26 -14.73 2.75
N MET A 15 7.47 -15.23 2.52
CA MET A 15 8.66 -14.77 3.25
C MET A 15 8.94 -13.28 3.03
N MET A 16 8.68 -12.75 1.83
CA MET A 16 8.84 -11.31 1.55
C MET A 16 7.77 -10.42 2.20
N THR A 17 6.55 -10.92 2.40
CA THR A 17 5.39 -10.13 2.86
C THR A 17 4.89 -10.49 4.25
N THR A 18 5.53 -11.43 4.94
CA THR A 18 5.11 -11.89 6.27
C THR A 18 6.28 -11.94 7.22
N GLY A 19 5.98 -12.07 8.51
CA GLY A 19 6.98 -11.88 9.55
C GLY A 19 6.98 -10.47 10.14
N GLU A 20 5.99 -9.64 9.81
CA GLU A 20 5.93 -8.23 10.22
C GLU A 20 4.50 -7.69 10.31
N PHE A 21 4.36 -6.48 10.86
CA PHE A 21 3.09 -5.76 11.01
C PHE A 21 2.91 -4.66 9.95
N SER A 22 3.51 -4.81 8.77
CA SER A 22 3.51 -3.79 7.71
C SER A 22 2.11 -3.40 7.22
N PHE A 23 1.12 -4.28 7.36
CA PHE A 23 -0.27 -3.95 7.08
C PHE A 23 -0.79 -2.74 7.90
N GLY A 24 -0.19 -2.45 9.06
CA GLY A 24 -0.59 -1.40 9.98
C GLY A 24 -0.62 -0.01 9.33
N LEU A 25 0.47 0.43 8.71
CA LEU A 25 0.58 1.72 8.01
C LEU A 25 0.49 1.56 6.50
N ARG A 26 0.88 0.42 5.91
CA ARG A 26 0.78 0.23 4.46
C ARG A 26 -0.67 0.22 3.98
N GLN A 27 -1.51 -0.57 4.64
CA GLN A 27 -2.93 -0.74 4.29
C GLN A 27 -3.83 -0.01 5.29
N GLY A 28 -3.47 0.03 6.57
CA GLY A 28 -4.20 0.75 7.61
C GLY A 28 -3.83 2.23 7.78
N GLY A 29 -2.82 2.75 7.05
CA GLY A 29 -2.30 4.10 7.28
C GLY A 29 -3.31 5.23 7.09
N ILE A 30 -4.25 5.10 6.14
CA ILE A 30 -5.32 6.10 6.01
C ILE A 30 -6.12 6.14 7.32
N TYR A 31 -6.46 4.99 7.89
CA TYR A 31 -7.17 4.90 9.16
C TYR A 31 -6.32 5.38 10.34
N ALA A 32 -5.00 5.16 10.30
CA ALA A 32 -4.06 5.69 11.28
C ALA A 32 -4.08 7.23 11.30
N PHE A 33 -4.14 7.86 10.12
CA PHE A 33 -4.11 9.32 10.00
C PHE A 33 -5.48 9.98 10.19
N THR A 34 -6.58 9.26 9.92
CA THR A 34 -7.94 9.79 10.13
C THR A 34 -8.49 9.49 11.53
N HIS A 35 -8.10 8.35 12.14
CA HIS A 35 -8.60 7.86 13.43
C HIS A 35 -7.49 7.20 14.27
N PRO A 36 -6.42 7.93 14.65
CA PRO A 36 -5.21 7.35 15.26
C PRO A 36 -5.47 6.50 16.49
N PHE A 37 -6.34 6.95 17.41
CA PHE A 37 -6.66 6.18 18.62
C PHE A 37 -7.37 4.85 18.35
N LYS A 38 -8.24 4.81 17.32
CA LYS A 38 -8.93 3.56 16.93
C LYS A 38 -7.99 2.64 16.18
N TRP A 39 -7.11 3.19 15.35
CA TRP A 39 -6.03 2.44 14.73
C TRP A 39 -5.12 1.79 15.79
N THR A 40 -4.72 2.51 16.83
CA THR A 40 -3.92 1.94 17.94
C THR A 40 -4.66 0.80 18.63
N LYS A 41 -5.96 0.94 18.88
CA LYS A 41 -6.78 -0.16 19.44
C LYS A 41 -6.79 -1.39 18.53
N ALA A 42 -6.89 -1.20 17.22
CA ALA A 42 -6.81 -2.28 16.23
C ALA A 42 -5.43 -2.94 16.21
N MET A 43 -4.34 -2.18 16.35
CA MET A 43 -2.98 -2.73 16.48
C MET A 43 -2.80 -3.53 17.78
N ILE A 44 -3.36 -3.08 18.90
CA ILE A 44 -3.34 -3.84 20.16
C ILE A 44 -4.15 -5.13 20.01
N ALA A 45 -5.32 -5.09 19.37
CA ALA A 45 -6.12 -6.27 19.08
C ALA A 45 -5.36 -7.26 18.17
N SER A 46 -4.65 -6.74 17.15
CA SER A 46 -3.76 -7.49 16.27
C SER A 46 -2.64 -8.19 17.04
N GLY A 47 -1.95 -7.50 17.95
CA GLY A 47 -0.91 -8.08 18.80
C GLY A 47 -1.43 -9.16 19.77
N LYS A 48 -2.65 -9.00 20.31
CA LYS A 48 -3.29 -10.03 21.12
C LYS A 48 -3.62 -11.28 20.29
N ALA A 49 -4.16 -11.09 19.07
CA ALA A 49 -4.47 -12.18 18.15
C ALA A 49 -3.22 -12.90 17.62
N PHE A 50 -2.12 -12.16 17.46
CA PHE A 50 -0.79 -12.73 17.18
C PHE A 50 -0.41 -13.75 18.26
N ALA A 51 -0.50 -13.35 19.53
CA ALA A 51 -0.12 -14.18 20.66
C ALA A 51 -1.09 -15.34 20.95
N SER A 52 -2.40 -15.16 20.69
CA SER A 52 -3.43 -16.13 21.08
C SER A 52 -4.53 -16.30 20.02
N PRO A 53 -4.85 -17.54 19.62
CA PRO A 53 -6.02 -17.81 18.77
C PRO A 53 -7.35 -17.52 19.49
N GLU A 54 -7.42 -17.70 20.82
CA GLU A 54 -8.59 -17.36 21.64
C GLU A 54 -8.88 -15.85 21.59
N ALA A 55 -7.83 -15.02 21.54
CA ALA A 55 -7.98 -13.58 21.37
C ALA A 55 -8.60 -13.23 20.01
N LEU A 56 -8.15 -13.88 18.92
CA LEU A 56 -8.78 -13.70 17.60
C LEU A 56 -10.26 -14.10 17.62
N PHE A 57 -10.58 -15.26 18.21
CA PHE A 57 -11.95 -15.73 18.34
C PHE A 57 -12.82 -14.73 19.10
N LYS A 58 -12.32 -14.20 20.23
CA LYS A 58 -13.05 -13.20 21.03
C LYS A 58 -13.29 -11.90 20.25
N ILE A 59 -12.28 -11.41 19.52
CA ILE A 59 -12.39 -10.20 18.68
C ILE A 59 -13.44 -10.40 17.59
N ASN A 60 -13.37 -11.50 16.86
CA ASN A 60 -14.33 -11.79 15.80
C ASN A 60 -15.74 -12.00 16.37
N LYS A 61 -15.88 -12.74 17.48
CA LYS A 61 -17.18 -12.92 18.15
C LYS A 61 -17.79 -11.58 18.54
N GLU A 62 -16.99 -10.66 19.08
CA GLU A 62 -17.45 -9.29 19.40
C GLU A 62 -17.95 -8.59 18.14
N ILE A 63 -17.13 -8.51 17.09
CA ILE A 63 -17.47 -7.86 15.81
C ILE A 63 -18.75 -8.43 15.19
N PHE A 64 -18.86 -9.76 15.11
CA PHE A 64 -20.02 -10.43 14.51
C PHE A 64 -21.26 -10.42 15.41
N SER A 65 -21.13 -10.01 16.67
CA SER A 65 -22.26 -9.84 17.60
C SER A 65 -22.79 -8.40 17.67
N ARG A 66 -22.15 -7.44 16.98
CA ARG A 66 -22.59 -6.03 16.96
C ARG A 66 -23.94 -5.88 16.25
N ASP A 67 -24.71 -4.86 16.66
CA ASP A 67 -26.01 -4.54 16.05
C ASP A 67 -25.94 -4.30 14.53
N ASN A 68 -24.80 -3.81 14.05
CA ASN A 68 -24.57 -3.57 12.62
C ASN A 68 -24.02 -4.78 11.86
N ALA A 69 -23.75 -5.92 12.51
CA ALA A 69 -23.19 -7.11 11.86
C ALA A 69 -24.00 -7.58 10.63
N PRO A 70 -25.34 -7.64 10.66
CA PRO A 70 -26.13 -7.97 9.47
C PRO A 70 -25.98 -6.95 8.34
N LYS A 71 -25.65 -5.70 8.67
CA LYS A 71 -25.48 -4.60 7.72
C LYS A 71 -24.11 -4.65 7.04
N TYR A 72 -23.08 -5.17 7.71
CA TYR A 72 -21.76 -5.39 7.10
C TYR A 72 -21.86 -6.29 5.87
N ALA A 73 -22.51 -7.44 6.03
CA ALA A 73 -22.70 -8.41 4.96
C ALA A 73 -23.55 -7.84 3.81
N LYS A 74 -24.68 -7.19 4.14
CA LYS A 74 -25.54 -6.54 3.15
C LYS A 74 -24.81 -5.46 2.36
N ALA A 75 -23.97 -4.66 3.01
CA ALA A 75 -23.21 -3.60 2.35
C ALA A 75 -21.98 -4.10 1.57
N GLY A 76 -21.64 -5.39 1.66
CA GLY A 76 -20.46 -5.96 1.04
C GLY A 76 -19.14 -5.57 1.72
N LEU A 77 -19.17 -5.30 3.03
CA LEU A 77 -17.96 -5.00 3.80
C LEU A 77 -17.04 -6.24 3.81
N PRO A 78 -15.77 -6.13 3.40
CA PRO A 78 -14.90 -7.29 3.25
C PRO A 78 -14.30 -7.69 4.60
N LEU A 79 -15.08 -8.37 5.42
CA LEU A 79 -14.57 -9.00 6.64
C LEU A 79 -13.90 -10.33 6.32
N LEU A 80 -12.91 -10.68 7.12
CA LEU A 80 -12.05 -11.83 6.96
C LEU A 80 -12.42 -12.91 7.98
N HIS A 81 -12.30 -14.18 7.60
CA HIS A 81 -12.38 -15.31 8.53
C HIS A 81 -11.30 -16.35 8.21
N GLU A 82 -10.98 -17.20 9.18
CA GLU A 82 -10.07 -18.33 8.93
C GLU A 82 -10.67 -19.26 7.86
N GLY A 83 -9.80 -19.82 7.00
CA GLY A 83 -10.23 -20.75 5.94
C GLY A 83 -10.94 -20.13 4.72
N MET A 84 -10.89 -18.81 4.54
CA MET A 84 -11.40 -18.16 3.31
C MET A 84 -10.71 -18.67 2.05
N SER A 85 -11.45 -18.63 0.93
CA SER A 85 -10.88 -18.89 -0.39
C SER A 85 -9.79 -17.87 -0.74
N LEU A 86 -8.80 -18.27 -1.55
CA LEU A 86 -7.68 -17.41 -1.99
C LEU A 86 -8.16 -16.09 -2.63
N THR A 87 -9.33 -16.07 -3.27
CA THR A 87 -9.91 -14.87 -3.88
C THR A 87 -10.48 -13.88 -2.85
N GLN A 88 -10.85 -14.39 -1.67
CA GLN A 88 -11.43 -13.62 -0.57
C GLN A 88 -10.40 -13.19 0.47
N SER A 89 -9.28 -13.90 0.58
CA SER A 89 -8.14 -13.54 1.44
C SER A 89 -7.48 -12.21 1.03
N GLU A 90 -6.87 -11.52 1.99
CA GLU A 90 -6.04 -10.34 1.69
C GLU A 90 -4.78 -10.74 0.92
N ASP A 91 -4.24 -9.86 0.09
CA ASP A 91 -3.02 -10.11 -0.69
C ASP A 91 -1.81 -10.50 0.20
N VAL A 92 -1.82 -10.11 1.48
CA VAL A 92 -0.84 -10.45 2.53
C VAL A 92 -1.13 -11.81 3.20
N ILE A 93 -2.38 -12.27 3.16
CA ILE A 93 -2.92 -13.49 3.80
C ILE A 93 -3.02 -14.67 2.80
N MET A 94 -2.93 -14.41 1.50
CA MET A 94 -3.09 -15.41 0.44
C MET A 94 -1.91 -16.39 0.37
N ASN A 95 -1.84 -17.46 1.18
CA ASN A 95 -0.88 -18.55 0.94
C ASN A 95 -1.23 -19.92 1.58
N TYR A 96 -1.06 -21.00 0.80
CA TYR A 96 -1.19 -22.41 1.21
C TYR A 96 -0.26 -22.81 2.38
N TRP A 97 0.88 -22.14 2.51
CA TRP A 97 1.89 -22.42 3.55
C TRP A 97 1.64 -21.68 4.87
N MET A 98 0.77 -20.67 4.86
CA MET A 98 0.53 -19.81 6.01
C MET A 98 -0.07 -20.58 7.19
N ASP A 99 -0.88 -21.60 6.89
CA ASP A 99 -1.50 -22.47 7.90
C ASP A 99 -0.58 -23.61 8.37
N LYS A 100 0.52 -23.87 7.65
CA LYS A 100 1.42 -25.01 7.91
C LYS A 100 2.63 -24.66 8.78
N LEU A 101 2.97 -23.38 8.89
CA LEU A 101 4.12 -22.89 9.62
C LEU A 101 3.66 -22.07 10.84
N PRO A 102 3.97 -22.49 12.08
CA PRO A 102 3.41 -21.90 13.30
C PRO A 102 3.58 -20.38 13.43
N VAL A 103 4.75 -19.85 13.05
CA VAL A 103 5.04 -18.40 13.13
C VAL A 103 4.19 -17.60 12.14
N PHE A 104 4.01 -18.10 10.92
CA PHE A 104 3.20 -17.40 9.90
C PHE A 104 1.70 -17.45 10.21
N LYS A 105 1.24 -18.51 10.88
CA LYS A 105 -0.14 -18.59 11.40
C LYS A 105 -0.44 -17.46 12.39
N ASN A 106 0.52 -17.06 13.22
CA ASN A 106 0.34 -15.97 14.18
C ASN A 106 0.19 -14.62 13.47
N PHE A 107 1.02 -14.34 12.46
CA PHE A 107 0.89 -13.13 11.63
C PHE A 107 -0.42 -13.08 10.85
N ASN A 108 -0.91 -14.23 10.35
CA ASN A 108 -2.22 -14.31 9.71
C ASN A 108 -3.34 -13.89 10.68
N ARG A 109 -3.37 -14.46 11.88
CA ARG A 109 -4.36 -14.08 12.91
C ARG A 109 -4.28 -12.59 13.26
N ALA A 110 -3.06 -12.06 13.38
CA ALA A 110 -2.83 -10.65 13.63
C ALA A 110 -3.44 -9.77 12.53
N ALA A 111 -3.21 -10.11 11.26
CA ALA A 111 -3.77 -9.41 10.12
C ALA A 111 -5.31 -9.49 10.08
N ILE A 112 -5.89 -10.68 10.28
CA ILE A 112 -7.36 -10.86 10.35
C ILE A 112 -7.96 -9.96 11.44
N ALA A 113 -7.41 -10.01 12.66
CA ALA A 113 -7.90 -9.19 13.76
C ALA A 113 -7.79 -7.69 13.44
N PHE A 114 -6.67 -7.25 12.86
CA PHE A 114 -6.47 -5.85 12.49
C PHE A 114 -7.51 -5.39 11.46
N PHE A 115 -7.61 -6.08 10.32
CA PHE A 115 -8.49 -5.67 9.23
C PHE A 115 -9.96 -5.73 9.62
N ASN A 116 -10.39 -6.77 10.34
CA ASN A 116 -11.76 -6.86 10.81
C ASN A 116 -12.09 -5.71 11.77
N THR A 117 -11.21 -5.42 12.72
CA THR A 117 -11.40 -4.32 13.67
C THR A 117 -11.48 -2.98 12.93
N VAL A 118 -10.52 -2.68 12.05
CA VAL A 118 -10.51 -1.43 11.27
C VAL A 118 -11.78 -1.29 10.42
N ARG A 119 -12.17 -2.34 9.70
CA ARG A 119 -13.30 -2.30 8.77
C ARG A 119 -14.64 -2.22 9.49
N ALA A 120 -14.84 -3.02 10.53
CA ALA A 120 -16.06 -2.97 11.34
C ALA A 120 -16.20 -1.62 12.06
N ASP A 121 -15.14 -1.13 12.71
CA ASP A 121 -15.17 0.16 13.41
C ASP A 121 -15.41 1.33 12.45
N ALA A 122 -14.74 1.34 11.29
CA ALA A 122 -14.96 2.38 10.28
C ALA A 122 -16.38 2.33 9.72
N PHE A 123 -16.92 1.14 9.48
CA PHE A 123 -18.30 0.99 9.05
C PHE A 123 -19.28 1.52 10.10
N ASP A 124 -19.13 1.10 11.36
CA ASP A 124 -19.96 1.51 12.48
C ASP A 124 -19.93 3.02 12.71
N MET A 125 -18.75 3.64 12.65
CA MET A 125 -18.62 5.09 12.77
C MET A 125 -19.40 5.82 11.68
N GLY A 126 -19.31 5.35 10.44
CA GLY A 126 -20.04 5.95 9.35
C GLY A 126 -21.55 5.79 9.52
N TYR A 127 -21.99 4.57 9.84
CA TYR A 127 -23.39 4.25 10.06
C TYR A 127 -23.98 5.10 11.19
N ASN A 128 -23.31 5.16 12.34
CA ASN A 128 -23.72 5.91 13.52
C ASN A 128 -23.73 7.43 13.27
N THR A 129 -22.88 7.93 12.36
CA THR A 129 -22.88 9.35 11.98
C THR A 129 -24.17 9.73 11.24
N LEU A 130 -24.65 8.89 10.33
CA LEU A 130 -25.90 9.14 9.62
C LEU A 130 -27.13 8.87 10.47
N ALA A 131 -27.11 7.77 11.25
CA ALA A 131 -28.22 7.34 12.10
C ALA A 131 -28.67 8.40 13.13
N ARG A 132 -27.80 9.37 13.48
CA ARG A 132 -28.18 10.55 14.28
C ARG A 132 -29.25 11.43 13.64
N THR A 133 -29.35 11.38 12.32
CA THR A 133 -30.27 12.21 11.53
C THR A 133 -31.28 11.39 10.76
N ASP A 134 -30.88 10.24 10.22
CA ASP A 134 -31.73 9.33 9.46
C ASP A 134 -31.03 7.98 9.26
N THR A 135 -31.79 6.92 8.97
CA THR A 135 -31.23 5.60 8.68
C THR A 135 -30.47 5.63 7.35
N MET A 136 -29.25 5.10 7.37
CA MET A 136 -28.44 4.94 6.15
C MET A 136 -29.13 3.97 5.19
N THR A 137 -29.37 4.42 3.95
CA THR A 137 -29.94 3.56 2.90
C THR A 137 -28.96 2.46 2.50
N GLN A 138 -29.46 1.41 1.87
CA GLN A 138 -28.62 0.31 1.35
C GLN A 138 -27.58 0.81 0.32
N ALA A 139 -27.97 1.72 -0.58
CA ALA A 139 -27.02 2.29 -1.55
C ALA A 139 -25.93 3.13 -0.85
N GLU A 140 -26.29 3.89 0.18
CA GLU A 140 -25.33 4.65 0.97
C GLU A 140 -24.38 3.72 1.75
N SER A 141 -24.90 2.63 2.34
CA SER A 141 -24.10 1.65 3.08
C SER A 141 -23.09 0.94 2.18
N GLU A 142 -23.47 0.58 0.96
CA GLU A 142 -22.56 0.01 -0.05
C GLU A 142 -21.48 1.01 -0.49
N ILE A 143 -21.84 2.29 -0.71
CA ILE A 143 -20.87 3.35 -1.03
C ILE A 143 -19.84 3.48 0.10
N TRP A 144 -20.30 3.47 1.35
CA TRP A 144 -19.43 3.56 2.52
C TRP A 144 -18.56 2.32 2.70
N ALA A 145 -19.12 1.11 2.57
CA ALA A 145 -18.35 -0.14 2.62
C ALA A 145 -17.25 -0.19 1.54
N ASN A 146 -17.55 0.30 0.34
CA ASN A 146 -16.57 0.40 -0.75
C ASN A 146 -15.43 1.37 -0.39
N TYR A 147 -15.75 2.51 0.21
CA TYR A 147 -14.73 3.43 0.72
C TYR A 147 -13.88 2.77 1.82
N VAL A 148 -14.50 2.11 2.81
CA VAL A 148 -13.79 1.41 3.90
C VAL A 148 -12.89 0.29 3.36
N ALA A 149 -13.35 -0.44 2.35
CA ALA A 149 -12.56 -1.45 1.65
C ALA A 149 -11.33 -0.81 0.97
N ALA A 150 -11.53 0.23 0.15
CA ALA A 150 -10.43 0.91 -0.53
C ALA A 150 -9.45 1.57 0.45
N MET A 151 -9.96 2.20 1.51
CA MET A 151 -9.18 2.82 2.58
C MET A 151 -8.23 1.81 3.22
N SER A 152 -8.73 0.61 3.53
CA SER A 152 -7.98 -0.50 4.14
C SER A 152 -7.22 -1.36 3.13
N GLY A 153 -6.96 -0.86 1.92
CA GLY A 153 -6.12 -1.52 0.92
C GLY A 153 -6.81 -2.56 0.04
N ARG A 154 -8.14 -2.68 0.10
CA ARG A 154 -8.91 -3.64 -0.69
C ARG A 154 -9.77 -2.95 -1.74
N GLY A 155 -9.13 -2.58 -2.85
CA GLY A 155 -9.81 -1.96 -3.97
C GLY A 155 -10.63 -2.95 -4.79
N LYS A 156 -11.75 -2.48 -5.34
CA LYS A 156 -12.44 -3.21 -6.41
C LYS A 156 -11.58 -3.27 -7.66
N LEU A 157 -11.50 -4.42 -8.30
CA LEU A 157 -10.76 -4.61 -9.55
C LEU A 157 -11.66 -4.20 -10.72
N SER A 158 -11.36 -3.03 -11.29
CA SER A 158 -12.10 -2.49 -12.44
C SER A 158 -11.17 -1.70 -13.35
N ALA A 159 -11.37 -1.82 -14.66
CA ALA A 159 -10.71 -0.99 -15.67
C ALA A 159 -11.78 -0.25 -16.48
N GLY A 160 -11.99 1.03 -16.19
CA GLY A 160 -13.13 1.77 -16.76
C GLY A 160 -14.46 1.16 -16.32
N SER A 161 -15.31 0.79 -17.27
CA SER A 161 -16.59 0.08 -17.03
C SER A 161 -16.42 -1.43 -16.89
N LEU A 162 -15.24 -1.98 -17.18
CA LEU A 162 -14.99 -3.42 -17.14
C LEU A 162 -14.79 -3.89 -15.70
N ASN A 163 -15.64 -4.82 -15.27
CA ASN A 163 -15.51 -5.52 -14.00
C ASN A 163 -14.46 -6.64 -14.11
N LEU A 164 -13.34 -6.49 -13.40
CA LEU A 164 -12.25 -7.46 -13.37
C LEU A 164 -12.25 -8.34 -12.12
N GLU A 165 -13.27 -8.23 -11.25
CA GLU A 165 -13.45 -9.12 -10.10
C GLU A 165 -13.46 -10.62 -10.47
N PRO A 166 -14.05 -11.08 -11.60
CA PRO A 166 -13.95 -12.48 -12.01
C PRO A 166 -12.51 -12.94 -12.29
N ALA A 167 -11.63 -12.00 -12.66
CA ALA A 167 -10.22 -12.26 -12.93
C ALA A 167 -9.32 -12.05 -11.69
N ALA A 168 -9.90 -11.79 -10.51
CA ALA A 168 -9.14 -11.43 -9.30
C ALA A 168 -8.06 -12.45 -8.94
N LEU A 169 -8.34 -13.75 -9.06
CA LEU A 169 -7.36 -14.80 -8.76
C LEU A 169 -6.16 -14.75 -9.72
N ALA A 170 -6.41 -14.55 -11.01
CA ALA A 170 -5.36 -14.44 -12.01
C ALA A 170 -4.55 -13.16 -11.83
N LEU A 171 -5.22 -12.03 -11.55
CA LEU A 171 -4.59 -10.74 -11.30
C LEU A 171 -3.75 -10.76 -10.02
N ASN A 172 -4.22 -11.37 -8.94
CA ASN A 172 -3.47 -11.50 -7.70
C ASN A 172 -2.29 -12.48 -7.79
N ARG A 173 -2.28 -13.36 -8.79
CA ARG A 173 -1.12 -14.23 -9.12
C ARG A 173 -0.13 -13.54 -10.05
N ALA A 174 -0.61 -12.71 -10.97
CA ALA A 174 0.23 -11.96 -11.89
C ALA A 174 0.91 -10.77 -11.18
N PHE A 175 0.14 -10.02 -10.40
CA PHE A 175 0.58 -8.84 -9.66
C PHE A 175 0.79 -9.15 -8.18
N PHE A 176 1.73 -8.45 -7.56
CA PHE A 176 2.07 -8.64 -6.15
C PHE A 176 0.92 -8.22 -5.21
N SER A 177 0.18 -7.16 -5.54
CA SER A 177 -0.91 -6.63 -4.71
C SER A 177 -1.94 -5.85 -5.53
N ALA A 178 -2.64 -6.54 -6.44
CA ALA A 178 -3.54 -5.91 -7.42
C ALA A 178 -4.65 -5.09 -6.74
N ARG A 179 -5.26 -5.63 -5.68
CA ARG A 179 -6.34 -4.93 -4.94
C ARG A 179 -5.81 -3.71 -4.21
N TYR A 180 -4.60 -3.79 -3.68
CA TYR A 180 -3.96 -2.66 -3.04
C TYR A 180 -3.71 -1.52 -4.02
N ILE A 181 -3.13 -1.78 -5.19
CA ILE A 181 -2.91 -0.77 -6.22
C ILE A 181 -4.24 -0.16 -6.69
N ALA A 182 -5.24 -1.00 -6.97
CA ALA A 182 -6.58 -0.54 -7.33
C ALA A 182 -7.18 0.39 -6.26
N SER A 183 -6.96 0.09 -4.98
CA SER A 183 -7.41 0.93 -3.88
C SER A 183 -6.77 2.32 -3.92
N ARG A 184 -5.49 2.43 -4.30
CA ARG A 184 -4.79 3.73 -4.37
C ARG A 184 -5.37 4.59 -5.51
N PHE A 185 -5.62 3.99 -6.67
CA PHE A 185 -6.32 4.67 -7.76
C PHE A 185 -7.75 5.10 -7.36
N GLN A 186 -8.47 4.26 -6.61
CA GLN A 186 -9.80 4.60 -6.12
C GLN A 186 -9.80 5.77 -5.13
N ILE A 187 -8.87 5.79 -4.18
CA ILE A 187 -8.71 6.89 -3.23
C ILE A 187 -8.29 8.17 -3.97
N LEU A 188 -7.30 8.13 -4.85
CA LEU A 188 -6.87 9.31 -5.60
C LEU A 188 -7.95 9.83 -6.55
N GLY A 189 -8.66 8.95 -7.27
CA GLY A 189 -9.81 9.33 -8.09
C GLY A 189 -10.96 9.90 -7.26
N GLY A 190 -11.08 9.49 -6.00
CA GLY A 190 -12.03 10.02 -5.04
C GLY A 190 -11.77 11.49 -4.69
N VAL A 191 -10.52 11.97 -4.69
CA VAL A 191 -10.17 13.38 -4.44
C VAL A 191 -10.92 14.31 -5.40
N VAL A 192 -11.08 13.90 -6.67
CA VAL A 192 -11.81 14.67 -7.69
C VAL A 192 -13.32 14.39 -7.63
N LYS A 193 -13.72 13.12 -7.52
CA LYS A 193 -15.13 12.71 -7.65
C LYS A 193 -15.97 13.02 -6.41
N VAL A 194 -15.43 12.82 -5.22
CA VAL A 194 -16.17 12.90 -3.96
C VAL A 194 -16.70 14.31 -3.68
N PRO A 195 -15.93 15.40 -3.84
CA PRO A 195 -16.46 16.76 -3.64
C PRO A 195 -17.69 17.04 -4.51
N ILE A 196 -17.63 16.69 -5.79
CA ILE A 196 -18.73 16.88 -6.74
C ILE A 196 -19.97 16.08 -6.30
N LEU A 197 -19.78 14.80 -5.99
CA LEU A 197 -20.86 13.90 -5.58
C LEU A 197 -21.44 14.23 -4.19
N SER A 198 -20.65 14.86 -3.33
CA SER A 198 -21.09 15.31 -1.99
C SER A 198 -22.05 16.50 -2.05
N ILE A 199 -22.02 17.27 -3.14
CA ILE A 199 -22.87 18.44 -3.36
C ILE A 199 -24.08 18.06 -4.22
N ALA A 200 -23.85 17.43 -5.37
CA ALA A 200 -24.86 17.23 -6.41
C ALA A 200 -25.16 15.75 -6.75
N GLY A 201 -24.53 14.79 -6.08
CA GLY A 201 -24.69 13.37 -6.38
C GLY A 201 -25.95 12.74 -5.79
N LYS A 202 -26.44 11.67 -6.45
CA LYS A 202 -27.30 10.67 -5.79
C LYS A 202 -26.51 10.09 -4.61
N ASN A 203 -27.13 9.96 -3.43
CA ASN A 203 -26.47 9.55 -2.17
C ASN A 203 -25.45 10.57 -1.61
N LYS A 204 -25.69 11.88 -1.81
CA LYS A 204 -24.84 12.97 -1.30
C LYS A 204 -24.48 12.89 0.19
N ARG A 205 -25.27 12.21 1.03
CA ARG A 205 -24.95 12.03 2.46
C ARG A 205 -23.74 11.12 2.65
N ALA A 206 -23.71 9.96 1.99
CA ALA A 206 -22.56 9.06 2.02
C ALA A 206 -21.29 9.74 1.47
N TYR A 207 -21.40 10.45 0.35
CA TYR A 207 -20.26 11.19 -0.20
C TYR A 207 -19.79 12.35 0.70
N ARG A 208 -20.69 13.02 1.43
CA ARG A 208 -20.29 14.02 2.44
C ARG A 208 -19.52 13.39 3.60
N MET A 209 -19.84 12.16 4.00
CA MET A 209 -19.04 11.46 5.01
C MET A 209 -17.65 11.12 4.48
N ILE A 210 -17.58 10.59 3.26
CA ILE A 210 -16.31 10.28 2.61
C ILE A 210 -15.48 11.57 2.47
N ALA A 211 -16.08 12.70 2.07
CA ALA A 211 -15.40 13.99 1.99
C ALA A 211 -14.78 14.41 3.33
N ARG A 212 -15.50 14.19 4.45
CA ARG A 212 -14.95 14.44 5.80
C ARG A 212 -13.75 13.55 6.12
N GLU A 213 -13.73 12.31 5.63
CA GLU A 213 -12.54 11.45 5.78
C GLU A 213 -11.36 11.94 4.93
N TYR A 214 -11.58 12.46 3.72
CA TYR A 214 -10.51 13.11 2.94
C TYR A 214 -9.95 14.34 3.65
N VAL A 215 -10.80 15.16 4.27
CA VAL A 215 -10.36 16.31 5.09
C VAL A 215 -9.53 15.82 6.28
N ARG A 216 -9.98 14.77 7.00
CA ARG A 216 -9.19 14.18 8.09
C ARG A 216 -7.85 13.63 7.61
N LEU A 217 -7.82 12.98 6.46
CA LEU A 217 -6.60 12.44 5.88
C LEU A 217 -5.61 13.56 5.53
N ALA A 218 -6.11 14.64 4.92
CA ALA A 218 -5.29 15.82 4.65
C ALA A 218 -4.72 16.42 5.94
N MET A 219 -5.52 16.58 7.00
CA MET A 219 -5.04 17.05 8.30
C MET A 219 -4.00 16.13 8.94
N GLY A 220 -4.22 14.81 8.89
CA GLY A 220 -3.26 13.82 9.39
C GLY A 220 -1.94 13.86 8.61
N LEU A 221 -1.99 13.94 7.28
CA LEU A 221 -0.81 14.08 6.44
C LEU A 221 -0.07 15.40 6.69
N MET A 222 -0.78 16.52 6.80
CA MET A 222 -0.18 17.82 7.16
C MET A 222 0.53 17.76 8.50
N THR A 223 -0.02 17.00 9.48
CA THR A 223 0.62 16.79 10.77
C THR A 223 1.92 16.00 10.61
N VAL A 224 1.92 14.90 9.85
CA VAL A 224 3.13 14.09 9.59
C VAL A 224 4.19 14.90 8.85
N PHE A 225 3.80 15.64 7.81
CA PHE A 225 4.72 16.51 7.09
C PHE A 225 5.26 17.64 7.96
N GLY A 226 4.40 18.31 8.74
CA GLY A 226 4.81 19.36 9.66
C GLY A 226 5.79 18.88 10.73
N LEU A 227 5.56 17.69 11.30
CA LEU A 227 6.49 17.07 12.24
C LEU A 227 7.81 16.71 11.55
N GLY A 228 7.77 16.13 10.35
CA GLY A 228 8.96 15.81 9.57
C GLY A 228 9.82 17.05 9.29
N LEU A 229 9.19 18.12 8.78
CA LEU A 229 9.86 19.41 8.54
C LEU A 229 10.43 19.99 9.85
N PHE A 230 9.68 19.91 10.95
CA PHE A 230 10.12 20.38 12.27
C PHE A 230 11.37 19.65 12.78
N VAL A 231 11.50 18.34 12.51
CA VAL A 231 12.69 17.56 12.86
C VAL A 231 13.77 17.56 11.76
N GLY A 232 13.67 18.46 10.77
CA GLY A 232 14.71 18.71 9.77
C GLY A 232 14.61 17.88 8.49
N ALA A 233 13.46 17.29 8.18
CA ALA A 233 13.24 16.65 6.88
C ALA A 233 13.12 17.70 5.76
N ASP A 234 13.58 17.34 4.57
CA ASP A 234 13.22 18.03 3.32
C ASP A 234 12.08 17.28 2.59
N VAL A 235 11.31 17.97 1.75
CA VAL A 235 10.18 17.39 1.00
C VAL A 235 10.21 17.87 -0.44
N GLU A 236 10.17 16.92 -1.38
CA GLU A 236 9.98 17.22 -2.80
C GLU A 236 8.50 17.43 -3.12
N ASP A 237 8.18 18.53 -3.78
CA ASP A 237 6.82 18.90 -4.16
C ASP A 237 6.51 18.68 -5.66
N ASP A 238 7.51 18.42 -6.51
CA ASP A 238 7.29 18.10 -7.92
C ASP A 238 6.72 16.67 -8.06
N PRO A 239 5.45 16.52 -8.51
CA PRO A 239 4.83 15.21 -8.63
C PRO A 239 5.36 14.39 -9.81
N THR A 240 6.29 14.89 -10.60
CA THR A 240 7.01 14.12 -11.63
C THR A 240 8.32 13.52 -11.11
N SER A 241 8.74 13.88 -9.90
CA SER A 241 9.91 13.34 -9.21
C SER A 241 9.62 12.02 -8.53
N SER A 242 10.58 11.09 -8.54
CA SER A 242 10.46 9.83 -7.78
C SER A 242 10.44 10.05 -6.27
N ASP A 243 10.85 11.22 -5.78
CA ASP A 243 10.88 11.59 -4.36
C ASP A 243 9.70 12.44 -3.89
N PHE A 244 8.74 12.72 -4.78
CA PHE A 244 7.53 13.49 -4.46
C PHE A 244 6.89 13.05 -3.13
N GLY A 245 6.66 14.01 -2.24
CA GLY A 245 5.95 13.80 -0.98
C GLY A 245 6.64 12.86 0.01
N LYS A 246 7.92 12.52 -0.19
CA LYS A 246 8.71 11.78 0.80
C LYS A 246 9.39 12.74 1.77
N LEU A 247 9.46 12.35 3.03
CA LEU A 247 10.28 13.01 4.05
C LEU A 247 11.73 12.57 3.87
N LYS A 248 12.62 13.51 3.54
CA LYS A 248 14.04 13.25 3.28
C LYS A 248 14.86 13.56 4.52
N PHE A 249 15.48 12.54 5.10
CA PHE A 249 16.42 12.64 6.21
C PHE A 249 17.80 12.24 5.71
N GLY A 250 18.60 13.20 5.24
CA GLY A 250 19.90 12.92 4.65
C GLY A 250 19.79 11.98 3.44
N ASN A 251 20.29 10.75 3.56
CA ASN A 251 20.22 9.70 2.54
C ASN A 251 18.96 8.82 2.60
N ARG A 252 18.03 9.10 3.52
CA ARG A 252 16.83 8.30 3.73
C ARG A 252 15.59 9.02 3.23
N ARG A 253 14.68 8.29 2.60
CA ARG A 253 13.40 8.80 2.06
C ARG A 253 12.27 7.98 2.67
N LEU A 254 11.48 8.60 3.53
CA LEU A 254 10.32 7.99 4.16
C LEU A 254 9.05 8.40 3.41
N ASP A 255 8.23 7.44 2.97
CA ASP A 255 6.98 7.64 2.24
C ASP A 255 5.77 7.56 3.21
N PRO A 256 5.23 8.70 3.67
CA PRO A 256 4.02 8.72 4.48
C PRO A 256 2.76 8.49 3.64
N LEU A 257 2.80 8.50 2.30
CA LEU A 257 1.62 8.48 1.44
C LEU A 257 1.06 7.07 1.18
N MET A 258 1.49 6.05 1.94
CA MET A 258 0.87 4.73 1.97
C MET A 258 0.70 4.15 0.54
N GLY A 259 1.76 4.24 -0.26
CA GLY A 259 1.78 3.75 -1.65
C GLY A 259 1.02 4.60 -2.68
N MET A 260 0.33 5.67 -2.28
CA MET A 260 -0.27 6.63 -3.22
C MET A 260 0.80 7.41 -3.98
N GLN A 261 1.96 7.65 -3.38
CA GLN A 261 3.08 8.36 -3.98
C GLN A 261 3.42 7.84 -5.39
N GLN A 262 3.59 6.52 -5.51
CA GLN A 262 3.95 5.87 -6.78
C GLN A 262 2.87 6.05 -7.85
N VAL A 263 1.60 6.08 -7.44
CA VAL A 263 0.46 6.28 -8.36
C VAL A 263 0.36 7.76 -8.76
N ILE A 264 0.55 8.70 -7.83
CA ILE A 264 0.59 10.13 -8.13
C ILE A 264 1.70 10.42 -9.13
N VAL A 265 2.92 9.92 -8.87
CA VAL A 265 4.06 10.13 -9.76
C VAL A 265 3.84 9.53 -11.14
N PHE A 266 3.31 8.31 -11.19
CA PHE A 266 2.93 7.69 -12.45
C PHE A 266 1.93 8.54 -13.24
N MET A 267 0.81 8.93 -12.62
CA MET A 267 -0.23 9.72 -13.27
C MET A 267 0.30 11.08 -13.71
N SER A 268 1.08 11.76 -12.88
CA SER A 268 1.65 13.07 -13.22
C SER A 268 2.61 12.99 -14.39
N ARG A 269 3.48 11.96 -14.46
CA ARG A 269 4.36 11.75 -15.62
C ARG A 269 3.57 11.49 -16.91
N ILE A 270 2.50 10.70 -16.84
CA ILE A 270 1.64 10.41 -18.01
C ILE A 270 0.85 11.65 -18.47
N MET A 271 0.32 12.44 -17.52
CA MET A 271 -0.49 13.63 -17.81
C MET A 271 0.36 14.79 -18.32
N THR A 272 1.47 15.08 -17.65
CA THR A 272 2.35 16.20 -18.03
C THR A 272 3.29 15.85 -19.19
N GLY A 273 3.56 14.55 -19.41
CA GLY A 273 4.59 14.11 -20.34
C GLY A 273 5.99 14.51 -19.89
N LYS A 274 6.24 14.69 -18.59
CA LYS A 274 7.53 15.11 -18.05
C LYS A 274 8.00 14.20 -16.92
N ILE A 275 9.31 14.07 -16.76
CA ILE A 275 9.96 13.38 -15.64
C ILE A 275 11.07 14.25 -15.05
N LYS A 276 11.10 14.41 -13.72
CA LYS A 276 12.24 14.96 -12.98
C LYS A 276 13.17 13.82 -12.58
N THR A 277 14.42 13.87 -13.02
CA THR A 277 15.45 12.87 -12.69
C THR A 277 16.04 13.10 -11.30
N GLY A 278 16.79 12.13 -10.79
CA GLY A 278 17.49 12.26 -9.51
C GLY A 278 18.51 13.42 -9.45
N SER A 279 18.98 13.90 -10.61
CA SER A 279 19.84 15.08 -10.70
C SER A 279 19.06 16.40 -10.77
N GLY A 280 17.75 16.38 -10.57
CA GLY A 280 16.87 17.55 -10.66
C GLY A 280 16.54 18.03 -12.08
N LYS A 281 17.03 17.35 -13.13
CA LYS A 281 16.75 17.75 -14.52
C LYS A 281 15.35 17.27 -14.93
N VAL A 282 14.57 18.15 -15.56
CA VAL A 282 13.26 17.81 -16.13
C VAL A 282 13.44 17.41 -17.60
N ILE A 283 12.93 16.24 -17.97
CA ILE A 283 13.02 15.67 -19.33
C ILE A 283 11.59 15.50 -19.88
N SER A 284 11.40 15.82 -21.16
CA SER A 284 10.14 15.56 -21.87
C SER A 284 10.05 14.11 -22.35
N LEU A 285 8.88 13.51 -22.19
CA LEU A 285 8.53 12.13 -22.58
C LEU A 285 7.76 12.07 -23.92
N ARG A 286 7.36 13.22 -24.48
CA ARG A 286 6.57 13.36 -25.72
C ARG A 286 7.02 14.60 -26.50
N GLY A 287 6.66 14.65 -27.78
CA GLY A 287 6.83 15.81 -28.65
C GLY A 287 8.28 16.05 -29.08
N ASP A 288 8.49 17.18 -29.76
CA ASP A 288 9.76 17.53 -30.42
C ASP A 288 10.89 17.81 -29.42
N ASP A 289 10.55 18.16 -28.17
CA ASP A 289 11.50 18.39 -27.08
C ASP A 289 12.02 17.08 -26.45
N LYS A 290 11.56 15.91 -26.91
CA LYS A 290 12.04 14.61 -26.44
C LYS A 290 13.47 14.36 -26.96
N LYS A 291 14.42 14.19 -26.05
CA LYS A 291 15.79 13.82 -26.42
C LYS A 291 15.84 12.40 -26.98
N PHE A 292 16.59 12.18 -28.06
CA PHE A 292 16.81 10.85 -28.61
C PHE A 292 17.42 9.92 -27.56
N GLY A 293 16.90 8.69 -27.43
CA GLY A 293 17.31 7.73 -26.40
C GLY A 293 16.81 8.01 -24.97
N SER A 294 16.05 9.10 -24.75
CA SER A 294 15.43 9.37 -23.45
C SER A 294 14.10 8.63 -23.29
N ALA A 295 13.71 8.46 -22.02
CA ALA A 295 12.51 7.72 -21.66
C ALA A 295 11.25 8.28 -22.33
N ASP A 296 10.28 7.39 -22.59
CA ASP A 296 8.99 7.79 -23.09
C ASP A 296 7.81 7.26 -22.28
N ILE A 297 6.61 7.65 -22.70
CA ILE A 297 5.36 7.27 -22.06
C ILE A 297 5.18 5.75 -22.00
N GLN A 298 5.54 5.05 -23.07
CA GLN A 298 5.38 3.60 -23.14
C GLN A 298 6.33 2.93 -22.16
N GLU A 299 7.57 3.41 -22.08
CA GLU A 299 8.55 2.93 -21.12
C GLU A 299 8.14 3.25 -19.67
N VAL A 300 7.54 4.41 -19.41
CA VAL A 300 6.99 4.75 -18.08
C VAL A 300 5.84 3.81 -17.70
N MET A 301 4.93 3.51 -18.63
CA MET A 301 3.84 2.55 -18.41
C MET A 301 4.38 1.13 -18.21
N ALA A 302 5.33 0.70 -19.03
CA ALA A 302 5.96 -0.62 -18.95
C ALA A 302 6.71 -0.79 -17.62
N ARG A 303 7.49 0.22 -17.20
CA ARG A 303 8.19 0.21 -15.91
C ARG A 303 7.23 0.18 -14.74
N PHE A 304 6.16 0.98 -14.79
CA PHE A 304 5.13 0.92 -13.75
C PHE A 304 4.47 -0.45 -13.68
N GLY A 305 4.02 -1.01 -14.81
CA GLY A 305 3.44 -2.36 -14.87
C GLY A 305 4.38 -3.43 -14.34
N ARG A 306 5.66 -3.42 -14.79
CA ARG A 306 6.71 -4.32 -14.33
C ARG A 306 6.93 -4.23 -12.82
N SER A 307 6.96 -3.02 -12.25
CA SER A 307 7.10 -2.82 -10.80
C SER A 307 5.97 -3.41 -9.96
N LYS A 308 4.82 -3.72 -10.57
CA LYS A 308 3.65 -4.28 -9.89
C LYS A 308 3.54 -5.79 -10.06
N LEU A 309 4.35 -6.37 -10.95
CA LEU A 309 4.39 -7.81 -11.12
C LEU A 309 4.81 -8.47 -9.81
N SER A 310 4.23 -9.64 -9.57
CA SER A 310 4.66 -10.50 -8.48
C SER A 310 6.10 -10.99 -8.72
N PRO A 311 6.85 -11.34 -7.67
CA PRO A 311 8.25 -11.75 -7.77
C PRO A 311 8.51 -12.80 -8.85
N GLN A 312 7.62 -13.78 -9.01
CA GLN A 312 7.74 -14.81 -10.04
C GLN A 312 7.64 -14.26 -11.47
N PHE A 313 6.74 -13.32 -11.74
CA PHE A 313 6.62 -12.70 -13.05
C PHE A 313 7.69 -11.64 -13.27
N GLY A 314 8.10 -10.92 -12.21
CA GLY A 314 9.26 -10.04 -12.22
C GLY A 314 10.54 -10.79 -12.58
N PHE A 315 10.77 -11.96 -11.98
CA PHE A 315 11.90 -12.83 -12.28
C PHE A 315 11.89 -13.35 -13.72
N VAL A 316 10.74 -13.83 -14.23
CA VAL A 316 10.59 -14.23 -15.64
C VAL A 316 10.88 -13.06 -16.58
N MET A 317 10.37 -11.87 -16.26
CA MET A 317 10.67 -10.67 -17.05
C MET A 317 12.14 -10.26 -16.98
N ASN A 318 12.80 -10.42 -15.81
CA ASN A 318 14.23 -10.19 -15.68
C ASN A 318 14.98 -11.15 -16.63
N LEU A 319 14.71 -12.46 -16.58
CA LEU A 319 15.34 -13.44 -17.48
C LEU A 319 15.12 -13.13 -18.97
N LEU A 320 13.92 -12.69 -19.36
CA LEU A 320 13.60 -12.33 -20.74
C LEU A 320 14.26 -11.03 -21.20
N THR A 321 14.48 -10.08 -20.29
CA THR A 321 15.07 -8.77 -20.60
C THR A 321 16.58 -8.71 -20.35
N GLY A 322 17.17 -9.73 -19.73
CA GLY A 322 18.60 -9.79 -19.41
C GLY A 322 19.06 -8.91 -18.24
N GLU A 323 18.18 -8.03 -17.74
CA GLU A 323 18.50 -7.00 -16.75
C GLU A 323 17.50 -7.00 -15.58
N THR A 324 17.98 -6.64 -14.38
CA THR A 324 17.13 -6.39 -13.21
C THR A 324 16.33 -5.09 -13.35
N MET A 325 15.40 -4.82 -12.42
CA MET A 325 14.66 -3.54 -12.41
C MET A 325 15.54 -2.30 -12.21
N LEU A 326 16.77 -2.48 -11.75
CA LEU A 326 17.78 -1.43 -11.57
C LEU A 326 18.76 -1.33 -12.75
N GLY A 327 18.60 -2.19 -13.77
CA GLY A 327 19.50 -2.25 -14.93
C GLY A 327 20.78 -3.06 -14.71
N GLU A 328 20.83 -3.87 -13.65
CA GLU A 328 21.99 -4.72 -13.34
C GLU A 328 21.92 -6.05 -14.08
N GLU A 329 23.07 -6.63 -14.43
CA GLU A 329 23.15 -7.98 -15.01
C GLU A 329 22.73 -9.05 -14.00
N ILE A 330 22.00 -10.06 -14.46
CA ILE A 330 21.42 -11.09 -13.59
C ILE A 330 22.47 -12.11 -13.16
N THR A 331 22.74 -12.19 -11.86
CA THR A 331 23.41 -13.35 -11.25
C THR A 331 22.38 -14.22 -10.50
N LEU A 332 22.17 -15.46 -10.96
CA LEU A 332 21.17 -16.39 -10.41
C LEU A 332 21.22 -16.55 -8.89
N LEU A 333 22.42 -16.55 -8.29
CA LEU A 333 22.60 -16.71 -6.85
C LEU A 333 22.18 -15.47 -6.04
N ASN A 334 22.51 -14.27 -6.53
CA ASN A 334 22.18 -13.00 -5.86
C ASN A 334 20.68 -12.68 -5.94
N THR A 335 20.03 -13.03 -7.05
CA THR A 335 18.59 -12.83 -7.21
C THR A 335 17.78 -13.72 -6.25
N VAL A 336 18.23 -14.96 -6.01
CA VAL A 336 17.54 -15.88 -5.09
C VAL A 336 17.70 -15.44 -3.63
N THR A 337 18.89 -14.99 -3.22
CA THR A 337 19.10 -14.53 -1.83
C THR A 337 18.32 -13.25 -1.52
N GLN A 338 18.25 -12.29 -2.45
CA GLN A 338 17.44 -11.06 -2.32
C GLN A 338 15.93 -11.35 -2.22
N LEU A 339 15.45 -12.41 -2.88
CA LEU A 339 14.03 -12.81 -2.84
C LEU A 339 13.63 -13.51 -1.53
N LEU A 340 14.60 -14.06 -0.79
CA LEU A 340 14.37 -14.77 0.47
C LEU A 340 14.52 -13.86 1.70
N TYR A 341 15.11 -12.68 1.52
CA TYR A 341 15.31 -11.72 2.59
C TYR A 341 14.10 -10.77 2.69
N PRO A 342 13.35 -10.74 3.81
CA PRO A 342 12.18 -9.89 3.89
C PRO A 342 12.58 -8.41 3.90
N MET A 343 11.97 -7.61 3.02
CA MET A 343 12.36 -6.23 2.72
C MET A 343 12.48 -5.37 3.99
N THR A 344 11.52 -5.52 4.91
CA THR A 344 11.47 -4.77 6.17
C THR A 344 12.66 -5.04 7.08
N TYR A 345 13.16 -6.28 7.15
CA TYR A 345 14.34 -6.55 7.96
C TYR A 345 15.61 -5.97 7.33
N GLY A 346 15.66 -5.86 6.00
CA GLY A 346 16.70 -5.09 5.30
C GLY A 346 16.67 -3.62 5.62
N ASP A 347 15.49 -3.00 5.46
CA ASP A 347 15.32 -1.59 5.76
C ASP A 347 15.66 -1.27 7.24
N ILE A 348 15.26 -2.14 8.19
CA ILE A 348 15.61 -1.99 9.61
C ILE A 348 17.11 -2.12 9.84
N TYR A 349 17.75 -3.11 9.21
CA TYR A 349 19.20 -3.30 9.30
C TYR A 349 19.97 -2.08 8.78
N ASP A 350 19.55 -1.55 7.63
CA ASP A 350 20.17 -0.36 7.02
C ASP A 350 19.99 0.89 7.91
N VAL A 351 18.81 1.04 8.54
CA VAL A 351 18.57 2.11 9.54
C VAL A 351 19.47 1.98 10.76
N MET A 352 19.74 0.76 11.24
CA MET A 352 20.54 0.53 12.44
C MET A 352 22.06 0.65 12.20
N LYS A 353 22.53 0.51 10.96
CA LYS A 353 23.95 0.55 10.60
C LYS A 353 24.55 1.97 10.56
N GLU A 354 23.72 3.00 10.52
CA GLU A 354 24.14 4.41 10.40
C GLU A 354 23.90 5.18 11.72
N ASP A 355 24.77 6.15 12.06
CA ASP A 355 24.76 6.86 13.34
C ASP A 355 23.44 7.63 13.65
N GLY A 356 22.96 7.56 14.91
CA GLY A 356 21.82 8.35 15.42
C GLY A 356 20.69 7.55 16.10
N VAL A 357 20.92 7.08 17.33
CA VAL A 357 20.04 6.13 18.05
C VAL A 357 18.54 6.54 18.14
N PRO A 358 18.14 7.80 18.42
CA PRO A 358 16.73 8.13 18.61
C PRO A 358 15.89 8.19 17.32
N ILE A 359 16.44 8.80 16.26
CA ILE A 359 15.76 8.91 14.95
C ILE A 359 15.67 7.53 14.30
N ASN A 360 16.72 6.72 14.42
CA ASN A 360 16.74 5.36 13.91
C ASN A 360 15.67 4.48 14.57
N ALA A 361 15.51 4.56 15.89
CA ALA A 361 14.46 3.81 16.59
C ALA A 361 13.04 4.17 16.10
N ALA A 362 12.76 5.46 15.89
CA ALA A 362 11.48 5.90 15.35
C ALA A 362 11.26 5.41 13.91
N LEU A 363 12.28 5.53 13.05
CA LEU A 363 12.22 5.03 11.67
C LEU A 363 12.03 3.50 11.62
N THR A 364 12.73 2.75 12.45
CA THR A 364 12.58 1.29 12.59
C THR A 364 11.14 0.91 12.93
N ILE A 365 10.50 1.59 13.88
CA ILE A 365 9.09 1.34 14.23
C ILE A 365 8.17 1.63 13.05
N LEU A 366 8.38 2.75 12.35
CA LEU A 366 7.56 3.13 11.20
C LEU A 366 7.70 2.14 10.04
N VAL A 367 8.92 1.68 9.76
CA VAL A 367 9.21 0.65 8.76
C VAL A 367 8.58 -0.69 9.13
N PHE A 368 8.72 -1.13 10.38
CA PHE A 368 8.10 -2.36 10.89
C PHE A 368 6.57 -2.34 10.77
N LEU A 369 5.97 -1.16 10.92
CA LEU A 369 4.54 -0.95 10.72
C LEU A 369 4.18 -0.72 9.24
N GLY A 370 5.14 -0.70 8.33
CA GLY A 370 4.94 -0.70 6.87
C GLY A 370 4.94 0.67 6.21
N MET A 371 5.47 1.70 6.87
CA MET A 371 5.80 2.96 6.21
C MET A 371 6.99 2.71 5.28
N GLY A 372 6.88 3.12 4.01
CA GLY A 372 7.92 2.85 3.03
C GLY A 372 9.18 3.64 3.34
N LEU A 373 10.34 2.99 3.40
CA LEU A 373 11.64 3.64 3.54
C LEU A 373 12.52 3.28 2.35
N GLN A 374 13.37 4.22 1.93
CA GLN A 374 14.44 3.97 0.97
C GLN A 374 15.71 4.61 1.51
N THR A 375 16.80 3.83 1.56
CA THR A 375 18.12 4.29 1.94
C THR A 375 19.02 4.25 0.72
N TYR A 376 19.73 5.35 0.46
CA TYR A 376 20.67 5.46 -0.66
C TYR A 376 22.10 5.41 -0.13
N ASP A 377 22.99 4.67 -0.79
CA ASP A 377 24.39 4.63 -0.40
C ASP A 377 25.06 6.00 -0.68
N VAL A 378 25.79 6.52 0.31
CA VAL A 378 26.48 7.82 0.23
C VAL A 378 27.57 7.81 -0.86
N ASN A 379 28.11 6.62 -1.19
CA ASN A 379 29.07 6.46 -2.28
C ASN A 379 28.41 6.54 -3.67
N GLU A 380 27.17 6.07 -3.83
CA GLU A 380 26.42 6.20 -5.08
C GLU A 380 26.01 7.65 -5.40
N MET A 381 25.76 8.46 -4.37
CA MET A 381 25.51 9.90 -4.54
C MET A 381 26.73 10.64 -5.08
N ARG A 382 27.95 10.22 -4.70
CA ARG A 382 29.20 10.82 -5.20
C ARG A 382 29.57 10.35 -6.60
N THR A 383 29.24 9.11 -6.97
CA THR A 383 29.51 8.60 -8.33
C THR A 383 28.51 9.11 -9.36
N THR A 384 27.25 9.32 -9.01
CA THR A 384 26.26 9.93 -9.92
C THR A 384 26.55 11.40 -10.24
N ASP A 385 27.18 12.13 -9.33
CA ASP A 385 27.63 13.51 -9.54
C ASP A 385 28.96 13.59 -10.33
N ARG A 386 29.87 12.60 -10.16
CA ARG A 386 31.17 12.55 -10.86
C ARG A 386 31.13 11.90 -12.25
N SER A 387 30.26 10.91 -12.48
CA SER A 387 30.19 10.16 -13.75
C SER A 387 29.42 10.87 -14.86
N ARG A 388 28.76 12.00 -14.57
CA ARG A 388 28.03 12.83 -15.56
C ARG A 388 28.71 14.16 -15.87
N GLY A 389 29.93 14.37 -15.38
CA GLY A 389 30.81 15.49 -15.71
C GLY A 389 31.82 15.19 -16.82
N GLY A 390 31.75 14.03 -17.46
CA GLY A 390 32.63 13.64 -18.56
C GLY A 390 31.83 13.07 -19.73
N PHE A 391 31.81 13.84 -20.82
CA PHE A 391 31.25 13.59 -22.16
C PHE A 391 29.77 13.92 -22.37
#